data_AF-A0A6I9Z5Y9-F1
#
_entry.id   AF-A0A6I9Z5Y9-F1
#
_cell.length_a   1.000
_cell.length_b   1.000
_cell.length_c   1.000
_cell.angle_alpha   90.00
_cell.angle_beta   90.00
_cell.angle_gamma   90.00
#
_symmetry.space_group_name_H-M   'P 1'
#
loop_
_entity.id
_entity.type
_entity.pdbx_description
1 polymer ?
#
loop_
_entity_poly.entity_id
_entity_poly.type
_entity_poly.pdbx_seq_one_letter_code
_entity_poly.pdbx_strand_id
1 'polypeptide(L)'
;MYYICDDEPMVVQEEISFPSSFVKLSYLSSRTSGYKTLLRIILTHSTIPPGITKVHLTITIEGRLAQKWFPAAINLIYTFAWNKTDIYGQKVSGLAEAIVSVGYEYESCPDLILWEKRTVTLQGFELDASNLGGWSLDKHHILNTQSGIVHKGNGENIFIAQQPAVVSTVMGNGHQRSVSCTNCNGPSHSSKLFAPVALASGTDGSIYIGDFNFVRRLLPSGNSISILELRNRDTRHS
;
A
#
# COMPACT_ATOMS: atom_id res chain seq x y z
N MET A 1 -3.23 -18.77 13.56
CA MET A 1 -3.52 -17.52 12.81
C MET A 1 -3.15 -16.37 13.72
N TYR A 2 -2.07 -15.65 13.44
CA TYR A 2 -1.68 -14.48 14.23
C TYR A 2 -2.47 -13.23 13.80
N TYR A 3 -2.53 -12.23 14.68
CA TYR A 3 -3.17 -10.94 14.37
C TYR A 3 -2.18 -9.81 14.56
N ILE A 4 -2.49 -8.73 13.85
CA ILE A 4 -1.77 -7.47 13.90
C ILE A 4 -2.81 -6.44 14.33
N CYS A 5 -2.52 -5.75 15.42
CA CYS A 5 -3.40 -4.74 15.98
C CYS A 5 -2.75 -3.37 15.79
N ASP A 6 -3.56 -2.42 15.32
CA ASP A 6 -3.25 -0.99 15.39
C ASP A 6 -3.75 -0.49 16.76
N ASP A 7 -2.87 0.05 17.58
CA ASP A 7 -3.25 0.71 18.83
C ASP A 7 -3.60 2.19 18.53
N GLU A 8 -4.55 2.79 19.26
CA GLU A 8 -4.88 4.20 19.07
C GLU A 8 -3.66 5.10 19.34
N PRO A 9 -3.40 6.10 18.48
CA PRO A 9 -2.19 6.90 18.57
C PRO A 9 -2.29 7.85 19.77
N MET A 10 -1.37 7.69 20.74
CA MET A 10 -1.21 8.62 21.86
C MET A 10 -0.51 9.90 21.39
N VAL A 11 -1.28 10.88 20.94
CA VAL A 11 -0.78 12.14 20.36
C VAL A 11 -1.14 13.32 21.26
N VAL A 12 -0.22 14.28 21.37
CA VAL A 12 -0.45 15.58 22.02
C VAL A 12 -0.63 16.62 20.93
N GLN A 13 -1.69 17.43 21.06
CA GLN A 13 -2.02 18.54 20.17
C GLN A 13 -2.11 19.84 20.96
N GLU A 14 -1.43 20.87 20.48
CA GLU A 14 -1.40 22.21 21.09
C GLU A 14 -1.65 23.29 20.04
N GLU A 15 -2.31 24.38 20.44
CA GLU A 15 -2.60 25.52 19.56
C GLU A 15 -2.27 26.87 20.23
N ILE A 16 -1.65 27.78 19.48
CA ILE A 16 -1.38 29.16 19.91
C ILE A 16 -2.03 30.11 18.91
N SER A 17 -2.90 30.99 19.40
CA SER A 17 -3.54 32.01 18.57
C SER A 17 -2.71 33.29 18.54
N PHE A 18 -2.63 33.93 17.38
CA PHE A 18 -2.03 35.26 17.24
C PHE A 18 -3.10 36.36 17.37
N PRO A 19 -2.84 37.43 18.15
CA PRO A 19 -3.73 38.59 18.17
C PRO A 19 -3.96 39.16 16.76
N SER A 20 -5.20 39.46 16.42
CA SER A 20 -5.60 40.08 15.15
C SER A 20 -5.25 39.28 13.88
N SER A 21 -5.05 37.95 14.00
CA SER A 21 -4.88 37.04 12.87
C SER A 21 -5.93 35.94 12.91
N PHE A 22 -6.33 35.46 11.72
CA PHE A 22 -7.18 34.27 11.57
C PHE A 22 -6.38 32.96 11.54
N VAL A 23 -5.05 33.05 11.61
CA VAL A 23 -4.12 31.93 11.57
C VAL A 23 -3.66 31.60 13.00
N LYS A 24 -3.48 30.31 13.28
CA LYS A 24 -2.94 29.79 14.54
C LYS A 24 -1.67 29.00 14.29
N LEU A 25 -0.77 28.94 15.28
CA LEU A 25 0.26 27.91 15.34
C LEU A 25 -0.34 26.64 15.94
N SER A 26 -0.10 25.50 15.30
CA SER A 26 -0.50 24.18 15.77
C SER A 26 0.73 23.30 15.94
N TYR A 27 0.76 22.51 17.00
CA TYR A 27 1.79 21.51 17.25
C TYR A 27 1.13 20.15 17.39
N LEU A 28 1.79 19.12 16.84
CA LEU A 28 1.33 17.74 16.88
C LEU A 28 2.53 16.82 17.16
N SER A 29 2.48 16.07 18.26
CA SER A 29 3.63 15.25 18.67
C SER A 29 3.98 14.13 17.68
N SER A 30 3.00 13.65 16.89
CA SER A 30 3.22 12.61 15.85
C SER A 30 4.16 13.05 14.73
N ARG A 31 4.33 14.38 14.54
CA ARG A 31 5.21 15.00 13.54
C ARG A 31 6.67 15.11 14.00
N THR A 32 6.96 14.71 15.23
CA THR A 32 8.33 14.73 15.76
C THR A 32 9.09 13.46 15.42
N SER A 33 10.43 13.54 15.39
CA SER A 33 11.31 12.38 15.20
C SER A 33 11.31 11.39 16.37
N GLY A 34 10.88 11.82 17.55
CA GLY A 34 10.74 10.95 18.73
C GLY A 34 9.54 10.01 18.64
N TYR A 35 8.54 10.35 17.82
CA TYR A 35 7.33 9.56 17.66
C TYR A 35 7.56 8.37 16.72
N LYS A 36 7.66 7.17 17.32
CA LYS A 36 7.87 5.92 16.60
C LYS A 36 6.53 5.29 16.22
N THR A 37 6.52 4.58 15.11
CA THR A 37 5.37 3.76 14.71
C THR A 37 5.49 2.40 15.38
N LEU A 38 4.47 2.04 16.17
CA LEU A 38 4.43 0.77 16.89
C LEU A 38 3.63 -0.25 16.09
N LEU A 39 4.10 -1.48 16.09
CA LEU A 39 3.44 -2.61 15.44
C LEU A 39 3.35 -3.75 16.45
N ARG A 40 2.14 -4.01 16.93
CA ARG A 40 1.87 -5.07 17.90
C ARG A 40 1.50 -6.36 17.18
N ILE A 41 2.29 -7.41 17.43
CA ILE A 41 2.22 -8.69 16.73
C ILE A 41 1.90 -9.78 17.76
N ILE A 42 0.74 -10.42 17.61
CA ILE A 42 0.31 -11.52 18.48
C ILE A 42 0.85 -12.83 17.90
N LEU A 43 1.99 -13.31 18.39
CA LEU A 43 2.69 -14.48 17.86
C LEU A 43 2.00 -15.80 18.23
N THR A 44 1.41 -15.88 19.42
CA THR A 44 0.60 -17.03 19.85
C THR A 44 -0.60 -16.60 20.68
N HIS A 45 -1.63 -17.44 20.69
CA HIS A 45 -2.87 -17.21 21.43
C HIS A 45 -2.89 -17.96 22.76
N SER A 46 -4.03 -17.96 23.44
CA SER A 46 -4.28 -18.71 24.68
C SER A 46 -4.14 -20.23 24.49
N THR A 47 -4.33 -20.72 23.26
CA THR A 47 -4.11 -22.11 22.88
C THR A 47 -3.11 -22.19 21.73
N ILE A 48 -2.11 -23.07 21.84
CA ILE A 48 -1.12 -23.34 20.79
C ILE A 48 -1.21 -24.79 20.35
N PRO A 49 -1.00 -25.11 19.05
CA PRO A 49 -0.87 -26.49 18.59
C PRO A 49 0.22 -27.24 19.37
N PRO A 50 -0.01 -28.53 19.71
CA PRO A 50 0.98 -29.33 20.41
C PRO A 50 2.23 -29.52 19.54
N GLY A 51 3.39 -29.64 20.19
CA GLY A 51 4.67 -29.93 19.54
C GLY A 51 5.40 -28.71 18.98
N ILE A 52 4.88 -27.48 19.11
CA ILE A 52 5.65 -26.26 18.78
C ILE A 52 6.75 -26.08 19.84
N THR A 53 8.00 -25.90 19.40
CA THR A 53 9.16 -25.68 20.27
C THR A 53 9.66 -24.24 20.19
N LYS A 54 9.68 -23.66 18.98
CA LYS A 54 10.11 -22.28 18.74
C LYS A 54 9.12 -21.54 17.84
N VAL A 55 9.00 -20.24 18.10
CA VAL A 55 8.28 -19.28 17.26
C VAL A 55 9.26 -18.28 16.70
N HIS A 56 9.41 -18.25 15.39
CA HIS A 56 10.29 -17.36 14.64
C HIS A 56 9.51 -16.13 14.16
N LEU A 57 10.15 -14.98 14.18
CA LEU A 57 9.58 -13.71 13.73
C LEU A 57 10.58 -13.02 12.82
N THR A 58 10.12 -12.65 11.63
CA THR A 58 10.85 -11.80 10.70
C THR A 58 9.99 -10.60 10.35
N ILE A 59 10.55 -9.40 10.43
CA ILE A 59 9.91 -8.15 10.02
C ILE A 59 10.83 -7.46 9.02
N THR A 60 10.33 -7.15 7.84
CA THR A 60 11.05 -6.34 6.86
C THR A 60 10.30 -5.08 6.52
N ILE A 61 10.97 -3.93 6.60
CA ILE A 61 10.41 -2.62 6.27
C ILE A 61 11.52 -1.72 5.73
N GLU A 62 11.30 -1.10 4.56
CA GLU A 62 12.21 -0.09 3.98
C GLU A 62 13.69 -0.53 3.96
N GLY A 63 13.91 -1.77 3.51
CA GLY A 63 15.23 -2.41 3.44
C GLY A 63 15.81 -2.92 4.77
N ARG A 64 15.16 -2.66 5.91
CA ARG A 64 15.56 -3.22 7.22
C ARG A 64 14.99 -4.61 7.40
N LEU A 65 15.78 -5.49 8.03
CA LEU A 65 15.39 -6.83 8.42
C LEU A 65 15.59 -6.99 9.93
N ALA A 66 14.50 -7.26 10.65
CA ALA A 66 14.52 -7.60 12.07
C ALA A 66 14.12 -9.06 12.24
N GLN A 67 14.98 -9.86 12.87
CA GLN A 67 14.73 -11.29 13.12
C GLN A 67 14.86 -11.60 14.60
N LYS A 68 13.90 -12.37 15.12
CA LYS A 68 13.86 -12.86 16.49
C LYS A 68 13.25 -14.26 16.52
N TRP A 69 13.58 -15.02 17.54
CA TRP A 69 12.87 -16.25 17.87
C TRP A 69 12.57 -16.28 19.36
N PHE A 70 11.54 -17.03 19.72
CA PHE A 70 11.04 -17.15 21.08
C PHE A 70 10.76 -18.63 21.38
N PRO A 71 10.97 -19.09 22.62
CA PRO A 71 10.47 -20.40 23.04
C PRO A 71 8.94 -20.43 22.96
N ALA A 72 8.36 -21.59 22.66
CA ALA A 72 6.92 -21.75 22.59
C ALA A 72 6.26 -21.42 23.94
N ALA A 73 5.35 -20.45 23.91
CA ALA A 73 4.54 -20.03 25.05
C ALA A 73 3.15 -19.61 24.54
N ILE A 74 2.14 -19.68 25.40
CA ILE A 74 0.82 -19.10 25.12
C ILE A 74 0.86 -17.57 25.27
N ASN A 75 -0.03 -16.87 24.57
CA ASN A 75 -0.19 -15.40 24.64
C ASN A 75 1.12 -14.62 24.37
N LEU A 76 1.97 -15.13 23.48
CA LEU A 76 3.22 -14.48 23.13
C LEU A 76 2.92 -13.27 22.23
N ILE A 77 3.35 -12.10 22.67
CA ILE A 77 3.16 -10.82 21.97
C ILE A 77 4.52 -10.14 21.81
N TYR A 78 4.76 -9.59 20.63
CA TYR A 78 5.93 -8.76 20.35
C TYR A 78 5.51 -7.40 19.80
N THR A 79 6.05 -6.33 20.36
CA THR A 79 5.84 -4.97 19.86
C THR A 79 7.10 -4.49 19.16
N PHE A 80 6.99 -4.28 17.85
CA PHE A 80 8.03 -3.69 17.03
C PHE A 80 7.90 -2.17 17.01
N ALA A 81 9.01 -1.44 17.16
CA ALA A 81 9.02 0.01 17.13
C ALA A 81 9.89 0.50 15.96
N TRP A 82 9.24 1.05 14.93
CA TRP A 82 9.93 1.60 13.77
C TRP A 82 10.20 3.10 13.95
N ASN A 83 11.44 3.50 13.70
CA ASN A 83 11.90 4.88 13.77
C ASN A 83 11.64 5.69 12.48
N LYS A 84 10.79 5.17 11.57
CA LYS A 84 10.38 5.84 10.33
C LYS A 84 11.54 6.12 9.36
N THR A 85 12.63 5.35 9.44
CA THR A 85 13.77 5.46 8.54
C THR A 85 14.04 4.17 7.79
N ASP A 86 14.64 4.30 6.62
CA ASP A 86 15.14 3.19 5.82
C ASP A 86 16.44 2.58 6.41
N ILE A 87 17.00 1.58 5.72
CA ILE A 87 18.27 0.94 6.09
C ILE A 87 19.47 1.90 6.08
N TYR A 88 19.43 2.98 5.29
CA TYR A 88 20.48 3.99 5.20
C TYR A 88 20.33 5.11 6.24
N GLY A 89 19.24 5.10 7.03
CA GLY A 89 18.94 6.13 8.01
C GLY A 89 18.24 7.36 7.42
N GLN A 90 17.80 7.31 6.17
CA GLN A 90 17.01 8.37 5.55
C GLN A 90 15.56 8.29 6.03
N LYS A 91 14.90 9.46 6.15
CA LYS A 91 13.51 9.55 6.58
C LYS A 91 12.58 9.01 5.50
N VAL A 92 11.69 8.10 5.88
CA VAL A 92 10.62 7.59 5.01
C VAL A 92 9.35 8.35 5.34
N SER A 93 8.83 9.10 4.38
CA SER A 93 7.62 9.92 4.55
C SER A 93 6.37 9.18 4.07
N GLY A 94 5.22 9.48 4.66
CA GLY A 94 3.93 8.95 4.21
C GLY A 94 3.59 7.58 4.78
N LEU A 95 3.45 6.57 3.93
CA LEU A 95 3.11 5.20 4.30
C LEU A 95 4.20 4.25 3.80
N ALA A 96 4.52 3.23 4.59
CA ALA A 96 5.49 2.19 4.25
C ALA A 96 4.86 0.81 4.46
N GLU A 97 5.16 -0.14 3.57
CA GLU A 97 4.71 -1.52 3.74
C GLU A 97 5.75 -2.33 4.53
N ALA A 98 5.30 -2.86 5.67
CA ALA A 98 6.03 -3.86 6.44
C ALA A 98 5.54 -5.25 6.07
N ILE A 99 6.48 -6.17 5.84
CA ILE A 99 6.20 -7.60 5.71
C ILE A 99 6.57 -8.26 7.04
N VAL A 100 5.60 -8.94 7.64
CA VAL A 100 5.75 -9.70 8.87
C VAL A 100 5.57 -11.17 8.56
N SER A 101 6.58 -11.98 8.85
CA SER A 101 6.54 -13.42 8.72
C SER A 101 6.67 -14.07 10.10
N VAL A 102 5.72 -14.92 10.47
CA VAL A 102 5.75 -15.71 11.71
C VAL A 102 5.95 -17.17 11.33
N GLY A 103 6.98 -17.80 11.89
CA GLY A 103 7.35 -19.19 11.65
C GLY A 103 7.13 -20.05 12.87
N TYR A 104 6.59 -21.26 12.72
CA TYR A 104 6.45 -22.23 13.80
C TYR A 104 7.34 -23.45 13.54
N GLU A 105 8.24 -23.75 14.48
CA GLU A 105 9.13 -24.92 14.47
C GLU A 105 8.55 -25.99 15.39
N TYR A 106 8.48 -27.23 14.90
CA TYR A 106 7.89 -28.35 15.62
C TYR A 106 8.97 -29.35 16.06
N GLU A 107 8.80 -29.96 17.22
CA GLU A 107 9.69 -31.00 17.76
C GLU A 107 9.84 -32.18 16.80
N SER A 108 8.75 -32.56 16.12
CA SER A 108 8.75 -33.67 15.16
C SER A 108 9.55 -33.41 13.90
N CYS A 109 9.87 -32.15 13.58
CA CYS A 109 10.59 -31.76 12.37
C CYS A 109 11.40 -30.46 12.60
N PRO A 110 12.57 -30.55 13.25
CA PRO A 110 13.35 -29.38 13.66
C PRO A 110 13.94 -28.58 12.48
N ASP A 111 14.06 -29.18 11.30
CA ASP A 111 14.63 -28.53 10.11
C ASP A 111 13.57 -27.82 9.23
N LEU A 112 12.28 -27.90 9.60
CA LEU A 112 11.19 -27.29 8.85
C LEU A 112 10.46 -26.25 9.71
N ILE A 113 10.42 -25.01 9.22
CA ILE A 113 9.67 -23.92 9.83
C ILE A 113 8.46 -23.61 8.96
N LEU A 114 7.27 -23.67 9.54
CA LEU A 114 6.03 -23.31 8.85
C LEU A 114 5.81 -21.80 8.93
N TRP A 115 6.07 -21.11 7.82
CA TRP A 115 5.95 -19.65 7.71
C TRP A 115 4.56 -19.21 7.24
N GLU A 116 3.99 -18.25 7.97
CA GLU A 116 2.86 -17.44 7.52
C GLU A 116 3.34 -16.00 7.34
N LYS A 117 2.99 -15.38 6.21
CA LYS A 117 3.43 -14.03 5.81
C LYS A 117 2.21 -13.10 5.75
N ARG A 118 2.36 -11.89 6.27
CA ARG A 118 1.35 -10.82 6.22
C ARG A 118 2.02 -9.50 5.85
N THR A 119 1.31 -8.66 5.11
CA THR A 119 1.73 -7.29 4.81
C THR A 119 0.89 -6.33 5.64
N VAL A 120 1.51 -5.29 6.17
CA VAL A 120 0.89 -4.25 6.99
C VAL A 120 1.40 -2.90 6.51
N THR A 121 0.52 -1.92 6.45
CA THR A 121 0.90 -0.54 6.18
C THR A 121 1.21 0.17 7.50
N LEU A 122 2.40 0.74 7.61
CA LEU A 122 2.84 1.55 8.75
C LEU A 122 2.98 3.01 8.33
N GLN A 123 2.59 3.92 9.22
CA GLN A 123 2.77 5.35 9.01
C GLN A 123 4.25 5.74 9.17
N GLY A 124 4.79 6.47 8.19
CA GLY A 124 6.12 7.07 8.21
C GLY A 124 6.13 8.47 8.81
N PHE A 125 7.11 9.28 8.39
CA PHE A 125 7.15 10.71 8.72
C PHE A 125 6.02 11.47 8.03
N GLU A 126 5.37 12.34 8.79
CA GLU A 126 4.50 13.37 8.24
C GLU A 126 5.36 14.51 7.68
N LEU A 127 4.91 15.14 6.59
CA LEU A 127 5.58 16.31 6.05
C LEU A 127 5.26 17.56 6.89
N ASP A 128 6.27 18.41 7.13
CA ASP A 128 6.08 19.72 7.74
C ASP A 128 5.95 20.79 6.64
N ALA A 129 4.76 21.39 6.55
CA ALA A 129 4.48 22.45 5.58
C ALA A 129 5.17 23.78 5.94
N SER A 130 5.22 24.14 7.22
CA SER A 130 5.51 25.51 7.65
C SER A 130 6.96 25.73 8.05
N ASN A 131 7.66 24.67 8.48
CA ASN A 131 9.05 24.72 8.92
C ASN A 131 9.27 25.76 10.05
N LEU A 132 8.34 25.81 11.01
CA LEU A 132 8.38 26.74 12.15
C LEU A 132 8.81 26.00 13.43
N GLY A 133 9.94 25.29 13.38
CA GLY A 133 10.49 24.60 14.55
C GLY A 133 9.59 23.48 15.09
N GLY A 134 8.92 22.74 14.20
CA GLY A 134 7.98 21.67 14.56
C GLY A 134 6.54 22.14 14.74
N TRP A 135 6.27 23.44 14.61
CA TRP A 135 4.93 24.00 14.54
C TRP A 135 4.49 24.19 13.08
N SER A 136 3.18 24.16 12.85
CA SER A 136 2.55 24.47 11.57
C SER A 136 1.52 25.60 11.70
N LEU A 137 1.38 26.41 10.64
CA LEU A 137 0.26 27.36 10.54
C LEU A 137 -1.01 26.59 10.19
N ASP A 138 -2.09 26.77 10.94
CA ASP A 138 -3.32 25.98 10.81
C ASP A 138 -3.92 25.98 9.39
N LYS A 139 -3.72 27.06 8.62
CA LYS A 139 -4.16 27.22 7.22
C LYS A 139 -3.15 26.82 6.15
N HIS A 140 -1.91 26.48 6.52
CA HIS A 140 -0.88 26.06 5.58
C HIS A 140 -0.82 24.53 5.52
N HIS A 141 -1.01 23.94 4.34
CA HIS A 141 -1.14 22.49 4.16
C HIS A 141 -0.10 22.01 3.16
N ILE A 142 0.27 20.73 3.23
CA ILE A 142 1.17 20.10 2.25
C ILE A 142 0.62 18.75 1.81
N LEU A 143 0.73 18.48 0.50
CA LEU A 143 0.35 17.20 -0.11
C LEU A 143 1.61 16.36 -0.32
N ASN A 144 1.62 15.16 0.27
CA ASN A 144 2.56 14.11 -0.12
C ASN A 144 1.97 13.39 -1.35
N THR A 145 2.48 13.71 -2.54
CA THR A 145 1.98 13.17 -3.82
C THR A 145 2.30 11.68 -4.01
N GLN A 146 3.38 11.18 -3.40
CA GLN A 146 3.80 9.80 -3.54
C GLN A 146 2.93 8.85 -2.71
N SER A 147 2.58 9.24 -1.48
CA SER A 147 1.73 8.44 -0.59
C SER A 147 0.25 8.83 -0.61
N GLY A 148 -0.10 9.92 -1.30
CA GLY A 148 -1.48 10.40 -1.40
C GLY A 148 -2.05 10.87 -0.06
N ILE A 149 -1.29 11.65 0.70
CA ILE A 149 -1.70 12.15 2.03
C ILE A 149 -1.65 13.68 2.05
N VAL A 150 -2.73 14.31 2.51
CA VAL A 150 -2.74 15.74 2.82
C VAL A 150 -2.45 15.92 4.31
N HIS A 151 -1.32 16.54 4.63
CA HIS A 151 -0.98 16.96 5.98
C HIS A 151 -1.48 18.40 6.17
N LYS A 152 -2.60 18.55 6.90
CA LYS A 152 -3.16 19.87 7.18
C LYS A 152 -2.40 20.54 8.31
N GLY A 153 -2.36 21.86 8.27
CA GLY A 153 -1.62 22.69 9.20
C GLY A 153 -2.18 22.66 10.62
N ASN A 154 -3.45 22.32 10.77
CA ASN A 154 -4.15 22.15 12.04
C ASN A 154 -3.90 20.78 12.71
N GLY A 155 -3.05 19.92 12.12
CA GLY A 155 -2.74 18.58 12.63
C GLY A 155 -3.54 17.44 12.01
N GLU A 156 -4.61 17.73 11.27
CA GLU A 156 -5.41 16.71 10.60
C GLU A 156 -4.65 16.09 9.41
N ASN A 157 -4.73 14.77 9.25
CA ASN A 157 -4.17 14.04 8.12
C ASN A 157 -5.30 13.40 7.29
N ILE A 158 -5.32 13.65 5.99
CA ILE A 158 -6.30 13.06 5.06
C ILE A 158 -5.56 12.07 4.16
N PHE A 159 -5.80 10.77 4.38
CA PHE A 159 -5.22 9.69 3.59
C PHE A 159 -6.07 9.42 2.34
N ILE A 160 -5.83 10.17 1.26
CA ILE A 160 -6.57 10.06 0.00
C ILE A 160 -6.44 8.65 -0.58
N ALA A 161 -5.26 8.04 -0.49
CA ALA A 161 -5.03 6.68 -0.97
C ALA A 161 -5.83 5.59 -0.22
N GLN A 162 -6.37 5.89 0.96
CA GLN A 162 -7.21 4.97 1.75
C GLN A 162 -8.71 5.28 1.63
N GLN A 163 -9.09 6.30 0.86
CA GLN A 163 -10.50 6.57 0.54
C GLN A 163 -11.06 5.48 -0.40
N PRO A 164 -12.39 5.37 -0.52
CA PRO A 164 -13.02 4.39 -1.41
C PRO A 164 -12.45 4.43 -2.83
N ALA A 165 -12.18 3.26 -3.40
CA ALA A 165 -11.60 3.14 -4.73
C ALA A 165 -12.48 3.83 -5.79
N VAL A 166 -11.84 4.57 -6.69
CA VAL A 166 -12.50 5.24 -7.81
C VAL A 166 -12.46 4.32 -9.02
N VAL A 167 -13.62 4.04 -9.60
CA VAL A 167 -13.74 3.30 -10.86
C VAL A 167 -13.79 4.29 -12.02
N SER A 168 -12.98 4.06 -13.03
CA SER A 168 -12.95 4.89 -14.25
C SER A 168 -12.78 4.03 -15.51
N THR A 169 -13.27 4.54 -16.63
CA THR A 169 -13.15 3.87 -17.93
C THR A 169 -11.83 4.24 -18.60
N VAL A 170 -10.90 3.27 -18.67
CA VAL A 170 -9.59 3.45 -19.32
C VAL A 170 -9.61 3.17 -20.83
N MET A 171 -10.59 2.38 -21.30
CA MET A 171 -10.77 2.03 -22.70
C MET A 171 -12.20 1.57 -22.95
N GLY A 172 -12.76 1.90 -24.12
CA GLY A 172 -14.16 1.62 -24.42
C GLY A 172 -15.05 2.85 -24.24
N ASN A 173 -16.04 3.00 -25.12
CA ASN A 173 -17.01 4.10 -25.09
C ASN A 173 -18.47 3.62 -25.08
N GLY A 174 -18.70 2.33 -24.78
CA GLY A 174 -20.03 1.71 -24.78
C GLY A 174 -20.57 1.33 -26.16
N HIS A 175 -19.89 1.67 -27.26
CA HIS A 175 -20.29 1.26 -28.61
C HIS A 175 -19.42 0.13 -29.14
N GLN A 176 -20.09 -0.85 -29.76
CA GLN A 176 -19.42 -1.98 -30.40
C GLN A 176 -18.65 -1.53 -31.64
N ARG A 177 -17.41 -1.99 -31.81
CA ARG A 177 -16.62 -1.79 -33.04
C ARG A 177 -17.05 -2.76 -34.15
N SER A 178 -16.62 -2.51 -35.39
CA SER A 178 -16.68 -3.51 -36.46
C SER A 178 -15.65 -4.61 -36.25
N VAL A 179 -15.93 -5.80 -36.79
CA VAL A 179 -15.02 -6.98 -36.72
C VAL A 179 -13.65 -6.67 -37.34
N SER A 180 -13.60 -5.87 -38.41
CA SER A 180 -12.37 -5.52 -39.16
C SER A 180 -11.39 -4.60 -38.42
N CYS A 181 -11.81 -3.95 -37.34
CA CYS A 181 -10.96 -3.09 -36.49
C CYS A 181 -10.16 -1.99 -37.23
N THR A 182 -10.71 -1.41 -38.30
CA THR A 182 -9.96 -0.51 -39.22
C THR A 182 -9.34 0.72 -38.53
N ASN A 183 -9.97 1.23 -37.47
CA ASN A 183 -9.51 2.41 -36.71
C ASN A 183 -9.29 2.11 -35.22
N CYS A 184 -8.73 0.93 -34.93
CA CYS A 184 -8.52 0.48 -33.55
C CYS A 184 -7.22 0.99 -32.92
N ASN A 185 -6.31 1.56 -33.68
CA ASN A 185 -5.06 2.09 -33.16
C ASN A 185 -5.22 3.58 -32.86
N GLY A 186 -4.83 4.01 -31.66
CA GLY A 186 -4.95 5.40 -31.21
C GLY A 186 -5.41 5.52 -29.75
N PRO A 187 -5.89 6.70 -29.33
CA PRO A 187 -6.27 6.97 -27.94
C PRO A 187 -7.30 5.97 -27.41
N SER A 188 -7.10 5.49 -26.18
CA SER A 188 -7.93 4.43 -25.59
C SER A 188 -9.34 4.88 -25.23
N HIS A 189 -9.52 6.12 -24.75
CA HIS A 189 -10.80 6.66 -24.30
C HIS A 189 -11.86 6.76 -25.42
N SER A 190 -11.46 7.02 -26.66
CA SER A 190 -12.37 7.06 -27.81
C SER A 190 -12.52 5.70 -28.49
N SER A 191 -11.78 4.70 -28.02
CA SER A 191 -11.69 3.42 -28.68
C SER A 191 -12.93 2.57 -28.46
N LYS A 192 -13.51 2.07 -29.55
CA LYS A 192 -14.60 1.09 -29.49
C LYS A 192 -14.02 -0.30 -29.22
N LEU A 193 -14.71 -1.08 -28.39
CA LEU A 193 -14.41 -2.49 -28.11
C LEU A 193 -15.48 -3.36 -28.77
N PHE A 194 -15.19 -4.63 -29.01
CA PHE A 194 -16.15 -5.60 -29.53
C PHE A 194 -16.75 -6.42 -28.39
N ALA A 195 -15.92 -7.20 -27.71
CA ALA A 195 -16.29 -8.00 -26.54
C ALA A 195 -15.00 -8.35 -25.77
N PRO A 196 -14.59 -7.54 -24.79
CA PRO A 196 -13.41 -7.83 -23.98
C PRO A 196 -13.70 -9.01 -23.04
N VAL A 197 -13.01 -10.14 -23.26
CA VAL A 197 -13.22 -11.39 -22.51
C VAL A 197 -12.02 -11.80 -21.65
N ALA A 198 -10.85 -11.21 -21.90
CA ALA A 198 -9.63 -11.52 -21.18
C ALA A 198 -8.77 -10.26 -20.97
N LEU A 199 -8.04 -10.23 -19.85
CA LEU A 199 -7.09 -9.17 -19.51
C LEU A 199 -5.79 -9.78 -18.97
N ALA A 200 -4.65 -9.19 -19.31
CA ALA A 200 -3.35 -9.54 -18.73
C ALA A 200 -2.48 -8.28 -18.57
N SER A 201 -1.73 -8.19 -17.48
CA SER A 201 -0.77 -7.09 -17.25
C SER A 201 0.62 -7.46 -17.76
N GLY A 202 1.28 -6.55 -18.46
CA GLY A 202 2.66 -6.66 -18.92
C GLY A 202 3.67 -6.14 -17.91
N THR A 203 4.91 -6.64 -17.98
CA THR A 203 6.02 -6.16 -17.14
C THR A 203 6.43 -4.71 -17.45
N ASP A 204 6.04 -4.18 -18.61
CA ASP A 204 6.23 -2.80 -19.02
C ASP A 204 5.06 -1.86 -18.64
N GLY A 205 4.11 -2.35 -17.83
CA GLY A 205 2.93 -1.61 -17.40
C GLY A 205 1.80 -1.55 -18.44
N SER A 206 1.93 -2.20 -19.59
CA SER A 206 0.84 -2.29 -20.58
C SER A 206 -0.24 -3.26 -20.12
N ILE A 207 -1.47 -3.05 -20.59
CA ILE A 207 -2.59 -3.98 -20.39
C ILE A 207 -2.92 -4.63 -21.73
N TYR A 208 -2.89 -5.96 -21.78
CA TYR A 208 -3.31 -6.76 -22.93
C TYR A 208 -4.77 -7.13 -22.77
N ILE A 209 -5.55 -6.88 -23.82
CA ILE A 209 -7.00 -6.99 -23.84
C ILE A 209 -7.37 -7.95 -24.95
N GLY A 210 -7.96 -9.09 -24.57
CA GLY A 210 -8.59 -10.02 -25.51
C GLY A 210 -9.95 -9.48 -25.92
N ASP A 211 -9.96 -8.63 -26.94
CA ASP A 211 -11.15 -7.98 -27.50
C ASP A 211 -11.74 -8.82 -28.64
N PHE A 212 -12.28 -9.99 -28.28
CA PHE A 212 -12.82 -11.00 -29.20
C PHE A 212 -11.80 -11.46 -30.25
N ASN A 213 -11.93 -11.01 -31.51
CA ASN A 213 -11.07 -11.40 -32.62
C ASN A 213 -9.73 -10.64 -32.67
N PHE A 214 -9.49 -9.71 -31.74
CA PHE A 214 -8.22 -8.99 -31.64
C PHE A 214 -7.66 -9.05 -30.23
N VAL A 215 -6.34 -9.26 -30.12
CA VAL A 215 -5.60 -8.91 -28.91
C VAL A 215 -5.05 -7.51 -29.09
N ARG A 216 -5.40 -6.64 -28.15
CA ARG A 216 -5.05 -5.22 -28.15
C ARG A 216 -4.20 -4.90 -26.94
N ARG A 217 -3.19 -4.08 -27.13
CA ARG A 217 -2.28 -3.63 -26.09
C ARG A 217 -2.56 -2.16 -25.79
N LEU A 218 -2.97 -1.87 -24.56
CA LEU A 218 -3.08 -0.53 -24.01
C LEU A 218 -1.75 -0.16 -23.36
N LEU A 219 -1.09 0.86 -23.88
CA LEU A 219 0.19 1.36 -23.39
C LEU A 219 -0.01 2.30 -22.20
N PRO A 220 0.99 2.45 -21.30
CA PRO A 220 0.97 3.46 -20.24
C PRO A 220 0.77 4.90 -20.73
N SER A 221 1.10 5.17 -22.00
CA SER A 221 0.86 6.46 -22.64
C SER A 221 -0.62 6.77 -22.94
N GLY A 222 -1.54 5.82 -22.70
CA GLY A 222 -2.97 5.95 -23.00
C GLY A 222 -3.35 5.61 -24.45
N ASN A 223 -2.40 5.12 -25.24
CA ASN A 223 -2.67 4.65 -26.61
C ASN A 223 -2.92 3.15 -26.64
N SER A 224 -3.88 2.75 -27.47
CA SER A 224 -4.17 1.35 -27.78
C SER A 224 -3.63 0.99 -29.16
N ILE A 225 -3.04 -0.20 -29.28
CA ILE A 225 -2.58 -0.78 -30.54
C ILE A 225 -3.04 -2.22 -30.65
N SER A 226 -3.39 -2.66 -31.86
CA SER A 226 -3.73 -4.05 -32.14
C SER A 226 -2.45 -4.82 -32.42
N ILE A 227 -2.23 -5.94 -31.73
CA ILE A 227 -0.99 -6.72 -31.81
C ILE A 227 -1.18 -8.13 -32.39
N LEU A 228 -2.41 -8.64 -32.36
CA LEU A 228 -2.74 -9.96 -32.91
C LEU A 228 -4.20 -9.96 -33.38
N GLU A 229 -4.43 -10.54 -34.55
CA GLU A 229 -5.76 -10.86 -35.06
C GLU A 229 -5.97 -12.38 -35.00
N LEU A 230 -7.07 -12.81 -34.41
CA LEU A 230 -7.50 -14.20 -34.34
C LEU A 230 -8.47 -14.47 -35.49
N ARG A 231 -8.21 -15.51 -36.29
CA ARG A 231 -9.07 -15.83 -37.44
C ARG A 231 -10.35 -16.52 -36.95
N ASN A 232 -11.40 -16.49 -37.77
CA ASN A 232 -12.72 -17.09 -37.46
C ASN A 232 -12.73 -18.59 -37.09
N ARG A 233 -11.62 -19.34 -37.26
CA ARG A 233 -11.50 -20.71 -36.74
C ARG A 233 -11.08 -20.74 -35.27
N ASP A 234 -10.34 -19.73 -34.83
CA ASP A 234 -9.76 -19.60 -33.50
C ASP A 234 -10.74 -18.97 -32.50
N THR A 235 -11.77 -18.26 -32.98
CA THR A 235 -12.81 -17.62 -32.15
C THR A 235 -14.05 -18.49 -31.91
N ARG A 236 -14.06 -19.76 -32.35
CA ARG A 236 -15.23 -20.66 -32.21
C ARG A 236 -15.43 -21.23 -30.81
N HIS A 237 -14.48 -21.03 -29.90
CA HIS A 237 -14.49 -21.57 -28.55
C HIS A 237 -14.76 -20.52 -27.45
N SER A 238 -15.07 -19.29 -27.83
CA SER A 238 -15.37 -18.17 -26.92
C SER A 238 -16.86 -17.86 -26.87
#